data_AF-A0A0R3JTS9-F1
#
_entry.id   AF-A0A0R3JTS9-F1
#
_cell.length_a   1.000
_cell.length_b   1.000
_cell.length_c   1.000
_cell.angle_alpha   90.00
_cell.angle_beta   90.00
_cell.angle_gamma   90.00
#
_symmetry.space_group_name_H-M   'P 1'
#
loop_
_entity.id
_entity.type
_entity.pdbx_description
1 polymer ?
#
loop_
_entity_poly.entity_id
_entity_poly.type
_entity_poly.pdbx_seq_one_letter_code
_entity_poly.pdbx_strand_id
1 'polypeptide(L)'
;MFIDEFVEKNEDIKLLLDIYKEEFREAYKKLKKNQTKKKKAIIRNSQWIFMKWYFSSLIDNTYFSPANIINRIVYERYGGESVVLPNITPIFIENEIRDFRVSFRIDHILRCSVLDDVRKLQEIIKENPLEMKNVPLDKIFDVYKNEVSIKEENYYLYLLQFALMVGAIQIVEEKNSRRLVAVDKEIDRWSETQYYKILIDYIIANTEYHLKRVINSDVINADYVKNLLKNKMIFEEVAKSLLKALGLKKKQIEKFLMNDFEGLNFSYLNEFIMAESILIKEFIIPFSYYIPIIQPCYLDGLKFNELFDMVIQAEEENEPVEEIIFTSMLIYDLSRLGDTILRSPRRVKYQDVFDKKVDVQEIISMRKQITENPEFFDFWKNIKINDLEDLLKSLEEEYKKEEKNEEKPKKKFHKEGNVIHLFKKD
;
A
#
# COMPACT_ATOMS: atom_id res chain seq x y z
N MET A 1 -21.97 11.59 -14.21
CA MET A 1 -21.67 11.19 -12.82
C MET A 1 -20.17 11.32 -12.64
N PHE A 2 -19.78 12.25 -11.78
CA PHE A 2 -18.36 12.45 -11.42
C PHE A 2 -17.82 11.20 -10.71
N ILE A 3 -16.50 11.00 -10.69
CA ILE A 3 -15.92 9.80 -10.07
C ILE A 3 -16.31 9.74 -8.59
N ASP A 4 -16.28 10.86 -7.87
CA ASP A 4 -16.72 10.97 -6.46
C ASP A 4 -18.14 10.42 -6.26
N GLU A 5 -19.11 10.91 -7.03
CA GLU A 5 -20.51 10.46 -6.94
C GLU A 5 -20.66 8.97 -7.29
N PHE A 6 -19.84 8.46 -8.21
CA PHE A 6 -19.87 7.05 -8.60
C PHE A 6 -19.39 6.16 -7.48
N VAL A 7 -18.22 6.46 -6.90
CA VAL A 7 -17.63 5.61 -5.86
C VAL A 7 -18.45 5.63 -4.57
N GLU A 8 -19.10 6.76 -4.26
CA GLU A 8 -20.03 6.85 -3.13
C GLU A 8 -21.33 6.06 -3.32
N LYS A 9 -21.75 5.81 -4.57
CA LYS A 9 -23.02 5.11 -4.87
C LYS A 9 -22.82 3.66 -5.27
N ASN A 10 -21.61 3.27 -5.68
CA ASN A 10 -21.32 1.92 -6.16
C ASN A 10 -21.48 0.87 -5.05
N GLU A 11 -22.34 -0.13 -5.30
CA GLU A 11 -22.70 -1.17 -4.32
C GLU A 11 -21.55 -2.13 -4.04
N ASP A 12 -20.75 -2.48 -5.05
CA ASP A 12 -19.60 -3.38 -4.90
C ASP A 12 -18.50 -2.74 -4.06
N ILE A 13 -18.21 -1.46 -4.29
CA ILE A 13 -17.27 -0.69 -3.45
C ILE A 13 -17.79 -0.62 -2.02
N LYS A 14 -19.08 -0.31 -1.80
CA LYS A 14 -19.67 -0.29 -0.46
C LYS A 14 -19.53 -1.62 0.25
N LEU A 15 -19.83 -2.72 -0.43
CA LEU A 15 -19.74 -4.06 0.11
C LEU A 15 -18.33 -4.40 0.59
N LEU A 16 -17.30 -4.06 -0.19
CA LEU A 16 -15.90 -4.24 0.24
C LEU A 16 -15.57 -3.43 1.49
N LEU A 17 -16.02 -2.18 1.55
CA LEU A 17 -15.77 -1.33 2.73
C LEU A 17 -16.58 -1.80 3.94
N ASP A 18 -17.76 -2.39 3.75
CA ASP A 18 -18.58 -2.94 4.83
C ASP A 18 -17.94 -4.19 5.44
N ILE A 19 -17.33 -5.05 4.62
CA ILE A 19 -16.49 -6.17 5.09
C ILE A 19 -15.39 -5.67 6.04
N TYR A 20 -14.65 -4.63 5.65
CA TYR A 20 -13.64 -4.03 6.54
C TYR A 20 -14.24 -3.59 7.88
N LYS A 21 -15.36 -2.85 7.83
CA LYS A 21 -16.01 -2.30 9.03
C LYS A 21 -16.47 -3.40 9.96
N GLU A 22 -17.04 -4.47 9.43
CA GLU A 22 -17.51 -5.61 10.21
C GLU A 22 -16.35 -6.34 10.88
N GLU A 23 -15.34 -6.75 10.11
CA GLU A 23 -14.20 -7.52 10.62
C GLU A 23 -13.36 -6.73 11.63
N PHE A 24 -13.09 -5.44 11.35
CA PHE A 24 -12.41 -4.55 12.29
C PHE A 24 -13.21 -4.43 13.59
N ARG A 25 -14.54 -4.24 13.50
CA ARG A 25 -15.42 -4.08 14.67
C ARG A 25 -15.47 -5.36 15.50
N GLU A 26 -15.53 -6.52 14.86
CA GLU A 26 -15.52 -7.82 15.55
C GLU A 26 -14.21 -8.07 16.29
N ALA A 27 -13.08 -7.84 15.64
CA ALA A 27 -11.77 -7.96 16.28
C ALA A 27 -11.63 -6.98 17.46
N TYR A 28 -12.05 -5.72 17.27
CA TYR A 28 -11.96 -4.71 18.32
C TYR A 28 -12.85 -5.00 19.52
N LYS A 29 -14.05 -5.58 19.32
CA LYS A 29 -14.94 -6.01 20.41
C LYS A 29 -14.34 -7.10 21.29
N LYS A 30 -13.39 -7.90 20.78
CA LYS A 30 -12.68 -8.92 21.56
C LYS A 30 -11.69 -8.31 22.56
N LEU A 31 -11.24 -7.07 22.32
CA LEU A 31 -10.44 -6.33 23.30
C LEU A 31 -11.32 -5.95 24.50
N LYS A 32 -10.95 -6.41 25.70
CA LYS A 32 -11.72 -6.18 26.92
C LYS A 32 -11.78 -4.68 27.23
N LYS A 33 -12.90 -4.22 27.80
CA LYS A 33 -13.10 -2.80 28.16
C LYS A 33 -12.01 -2.23 29.08
N ASN A 34 -11.44 -3.05 29.96
CA ASN A 34 -10.37 -2.64 30.86
C ASN A 34 -8.98 -2.58 30.20
N GLN A 35 -8.83 -3.02 28.94
CA GLN A 35 -7.57 -2.96 28.19
C GLN A 35 -7.41 -1.62 27.43
N THR A 36 -7.54 -0.51 28.16
CA THR A 36 -7.54 0.84 27.57
C THR A 36 -6.28 1.17 26.76
N LYS A 37 -5.10 0.72 27.21
CA LYS A 37 -3.84 0.94 26.47
C LYS A 37 -3.87 0.26 25.09
N LYS A 38 -4.26 -1.01 25.05
CA LYS A 38 -4.41 -1.80 23.82
C LYS A 38 -5.41 -1.16 22.85
N LYS A 39 -6.58 -0.77 23.37
CA LYS A 39 -7.59 -0.05 22.58
C LYS A 39 -7.06 1.26 21.99
N LYS A 40 -6.31 2.05 22.77
CA LYS A 40 -5.66 3.30 22.29
C LYS A 40 -4.64 3.06 21.19
N ALA A 41 -3.83 2.01 21.28
CA ALA A 41 -2.88 1.63 20.23
C ALA A 41 -3.59 1.38 18.89
N ILE A 42 -4.69 0.63 18.90
CA ILE A 42 -5.49 0.37 17.69
C ILE A 42 -6.15 1.66 17.16
N ILE A 43 -6.66 2.52 18.05
CA ILE A 43 -7.26 3.81 17.65
C ILE A 43 -6.23 4.66 16.91
N ARG A 44 -5.03 4.84 17.49
CA ARG A 44 -3.95 5.66 16.93
C ARG A 44 -3.49 5.14 15.57
N ASN A 45 -3.41 3.82 15.41
CA ASN A 45 -2.89 3.18 14.20
C ASN A 45 -3.97 2.69 13.22
N SER A 46 -5.20 3.18 13.37
CA SER A 46 -6.33 2.75 12.53
C SER A 46 -6.11 3.00 11.04
N GLN A 47 -5.38 4.06 10.67
CA GLN A 47 -5.02 4.34 9.28
C GLN A 47 -4.06 3.28 8.71
N TRP A 48 -3.02 2.92 9.45
CA TRP A 48 -2.06 1.89 9.06
C TRP A 48 -2.72 0.53 8.91
N ILE A 49 -3.62 0.19 9.85
CA ILE A 49 -4.44 -1.02 9.78
C ILE A 49 -5.29 -1.04 8.52
N PHE A 50 -5.98 0.07 8.22
CA PHE A 50 -6.79 0.17 7.00
C PHE A 50 -5.94 0.02 5.74
N MET A 51 -4.80 0.70 5.67
CA MET A 51 -3.88 0.61 4.54
C MET A 51 -3.37 -0.82 4.32
N LYS A 52 -2.99 -1.53 5.40
CA LYS A 52 -2.57 -2.92 5.30
C LYS A 52 -3.70 -3.79 4.77
N TRP A 53 -4.93 -3.65 5.28
CA TRP A 53 -6.10 -4.38 4.77
C TRP A 53 -6.38 -4.07 3.29
N TYR A 54 -6.34 -2.78 2.92
CA TYR A 54 -6.66 -2.31 1.57
C TYR A 54 -5.74 -2.91 0.49
N PHE A 55 -4.47 -3.14 0.84
CA PHE A 55 -3.49 -3.78 -0.03
C PHE A 55 -3.34 -5.30 0.21
N SER A 56 -4.04 -5.89 1.17
CA SER A 56 -4.01 -7.34 1.40
C SER A 56 -5.06 -8.05 0.54
N SER A 57 -4.76 -9.28 0.13
CA SER A 57 -5.70 -10.10 -0.63
C SER A 57 -6.92 -10.46 0.22
N LEU A 58 -8.11 -10.45 -0.38
CA LEU A 58 -9.33 -10.93 0.28
C LEU A 58 -9.34 -12.46 0.44
N ILE A 59 -8.60 -13.15 -0.44
CA ILE A 59 -8.40 -14.60 -0.45
C ILE A 59 -6.89 -14.84 -0.55
N ASP A 60 -6.35 -15.64 0.36
CA ASP A 60 -4.92 -15.97 0.41
C ASP A 60 -4.39 -16.46 -0.95
N ASN A 61 -3.16 -16.07 -1.27
CA ASN A 61 -2.43 -16.36 -2.51
C ASN A 61 -3.10 -15.84 -3.79
N THR A 62 -3.99 -14.87 -3.69
CA THR A 62 -4.62 -14.21 -4.85
C THR A 62 -4.23 -12.74 -4.97
N TYR A 63 -4.50 -12.15 -6.14
CA TYR A 63 -4.34 -10.72 -6.40
C TYR A 63 -5.63 -9.91 -6.14
N PHE A 64 -6.62 -10.52 -5.48
CA PHE A 64 -7.92 -9.92 -5.19
C PHE A 64 -7.85 -9.03 -3.94
N SER A 65 -7.02 -7.99 -3.98
CA SER A 65 -7.02 -6.97 -2.94
C SER A 65 -8.14 -5.94 -3.15
N PRO A 66 -8.66 -5.31 -2.08
CA PRO A 66 -9.61 -4.20 -2.20
C PRO A 66 -9.09 -3.11 -3.14
N ALA A 67 -7.80 -2.78 -3.07
CA ALA A 67 -7.16 -1.80 -3.95
C ALA A 67 -7.30 -2.16 -5.43
N ASN A 68 -7.02 -3.42 -5.77
CA ASN A 68 -7.10 -3.90 -7.14
C ASN A 68 -8.54 -3.91 -7.66
N ILE A 69 -9.47 -4.41 -6.87
CA ILE A 69 -10.89 -4.50 -7.24
C ILE A 69 -11.49 -3.10 -7.44
N ILE A 70 -11.33 -2.20 -6.47
CA ILE A 70 -11.89 -0.86 -6.51
C ILE A 70 -11.35 -0.09 -7.71
N ASN A 71 -10.03 -0.12 -7.93
CA ASN A 71 -9.44 0.60 -9.06
C ASN A 71 -9.73 -0.04 -10.41
N ARG A 72 -10.02 -1.35 -10.45
CA ARG A 72 -10.53 -1.99 -11.66
C ARG A 72 -11.95 -1.52 -11.98
N ILE A 73 -12.85 -1.46 -11.00
CA ILE A 73 -14.22 -0.94 -11.17
C ILE A 73 -14.20 0.51 -11.68
N VAL A 74 -13.32 1.35 -11.13
CA VAL A 74 -13.13 2.73 -11.59
C VAL A 74 -12.57 2.77 -13.02
N TYR A 75 -11.54 1.97 -13.31
CA TYR A 75 -10.92 1.89 -14.62
C TYR A 75 -11.91 1.49 -15.72
N GLU A 76 -12.78 0.51 -15.46
CA GLU A 76 -13.79 0.05 -16.43
C GLU A 76 -14.77 1.15 -16.84
N ARG A 77 -14.98 2.14 -15.97
CA ARG A 77 -15.91 3.25 -16.21
C ARG A 77 -15.24 4.53 -16.70
N TYR A 78 -14.06 4.86 -16.16
CA TYR A 78 -13.40 6.17 -16.37
C TYR A 78 -12.04 6.06 -17.06
N GLY A 79 -11.54 4.87 -17.35
CA GLY A 79 -10.24 4.66 -17.98
C GLY A 79 -9.06 4.77 -17.01
N GLY A 80 -7.85 4.87 -17.57
CA GLY A 80 -6.59 4.71 -16.82
C GLY A 80 -5.99 5.99 -16.24
N GLU A 81 -6.69 7.11 -16.30
CA GLU A 81 -6.16 8.42 -15.90
C GLU A 81 -6.46 8.77 -14.44
N SER A 82 -7.23 7.94 -13.73
CA SER A 82 -7.58 8.12 -12.32
C SER A 82 -7.28 6.89 -11.48
N VAL A 83 -6.96 7.13 -10.22
CA VAL A 83 -6.95 6.13 -9.16
C VAL A 83 -7.74 6.66 -7.97
N VAL A 84 -8.52 5.78 -7.37
CA VAL A 84 -9.32 6.07 -6.18
C VAL A 84 -8.73 5.34 -4.99
N LEU A 85 -8.58 6.09 -3.90
CA LEU A 85 -8.14 5.59 -2.61
C LEU A 85 -9.24 5.90 -1.59
N PRO A 86 -10.00 4.90 -1.12
CA PRO A 86 -10.84 5.09 0.05
C PRO A 86 -9.98 5.43 1.26
N ASN A 87 -10.56 6.20 2.16
CA ASN A 87 -10.06 6.43 3.51
C ASN A 87 -11.19 6.13 4.48
N ILE A 88 -10.95 5.21 5.41
CA ILE A 88 -11.92 4.84 6.45
C ILE A 88 -11.36 5.24 7.82
N THR A 89 -12.04 6.16 8.48
CA THR A 89 -11.73 6.58 9.85
C THR A 89 -12.78 6.03 10.82
N PRO A 90 -12.44 5.09 11.71
CA PRO A 90 -13.37 4.64 12.75
C PRO A 90 -13.69 5.78 13.73
N ILE A 91 -14.94 5.88 14.14
CA ILE A 91 -15.44 6.87 15.11
C ILE A 91 -15.59 6.17 16.46
N PHE A 92 -14.81 6.62 17.44
CA PHE A 92 -14.80 6.07 18.78
C PHE A 92 -15.50 6.99 19.79
N ILE A 93 -16.34 6.42 20.66
CA ILE A 93 -16.90 7.08 21.85
C ILE A 93 -16.63 6.18 23.05
N GLU A 94 -15.98 6.70 24.08
CA GLU A 94 -15.61 5.95 25.29
C GLU A 94 -14.77 4.68 24.99
N ASN A 95 -13.86 4.76 24.01
CA ASN A 95 -13.06 3.63 23.50
C ASN A 95 -13.90 2.48 22.91
N GLU A 96 -15.14 2.72 22.51
CA GLU A 96 -15.96 1.80 21.75
C GLU A 96 -16.19 2.35 20.33
N ILE A 97 -16.15 1.47 19.33
CA ILE A 97 -16.47 1.84 17.95
C ILE A 97 -17.97 2.12 17.86
N ARG A 98 -18.31 3.31 17.36
CA ARG A 98 -19.69 3.70 17.08
C ARG A 98 -20.02 3.59 15.62
N ASP A 99 -19.13 4.11 14.78
CA ASP A 99 -19.36 4.18 13.34
C ASP A 99 -18.02 4.27 12.58
N PHE A 100 -18.08 4.38 11.26
CA PHE A 100 -16.95 4.60 10.39
C PHE A 100 -17.26 5.72 9.40
N ARG A 101 -16.39 6.73 9.35
CA ARG A 101 -16.44 7.74 8.29
C ARG A 101 -15.68 7.22 7.09
N VAL A 102 -16.31 7.27 5.92
CA VAL A 102 -15.68 6.95 4.64
C VAL A 102 -15.54 8.24 3.84
N SER A 103 -14.36 8.46 3.27
CA SER A 103 -14.12 9.51 2.27
C SER A 103 -13.27 8.92 1.14
N PHE A 104 -13.36 9.48 -0.05
CA PHE A 104 -12.56 9.05 -1.19
C PHE A 104 -11.56 10.12 -1.57
N ARG A 105 -10.31 9.71 -1.76
CA ARG A 105 -9.29 10.53 -2.39
C ARG A 105 -9.14 10.10 -3.83
N ILE A 106 -9.17 11.05 -4.75
CA ILE A 106 -9.08 10.79 -6.18
C ILE A 106 -7.84 11.50 -6.73
N ASP A 107 -6.89 10.71 -7.16
CA ASP A 107 -5.74 11.18 -7.92
C ASP A 107 -6.03 11.01 -9.41
N HIS A 108 -5.66 12.02 -10.21
CA HIS A 108 -5.86 12.04 -11.66
C HIS A 108 -4.61 12.61 -12.34
N ILE A 109 -4.38 12.33 -13.62
CA ILE A 109 -3.22 12.87 -14.36
C ILE A 109 -3.13 14.41 -14.32
N LEU A 110 -4.28 15.08 -14.13
CA LEU A 110 -4.41 16.54 -13.98
C LEU A 110 -4.74 16.99 -12.54
N ARG A 111 -4.56 16.14 -11.53
CA ARG A 111 -4.77 16.50 -10.12
C ARG A 111 -4.02 15.56 -9.18
N CYS A 112 -3.03 16.09 -8.47
CA CYS A 112 -2.32 15.37 -7.42
C CYS A 112 -2.78 15.79 -6.02
N SER A 113 -3.27 14.84 -5.23
CA SER A 113 -3.78 15.11 -3.88
C SER A 113 -2.70 15.60 -2.91
N VAL A 114 -1.45 15.16 -3.08
CA VAL A 114 -0.31 15.65 -2.29
C VAL A 114 -0.08 17.14 -2.55
N LEU A 115 -0.29 17.61 -3.79
CA LEU A 115 -0.16 19.03 -4.11
C LEU A 115 -1.26 19.86 -3.44
N ASP A 116 -2.50 19.37 -3.49
CA ASP A 116 -3.62 19.99 -2.77
C ASP A 116 -3.30 20.11 -1.27
N ASP A 117 -2.71 19.07 -0.66
CA ASP A 117 -2.31 19.10 0.75
C ASP A 117 -1.12 20.05 1.02
N VAL A 118 -0.14 20.16 0.12
CA VAL A 118 0.97 21.13 0.24
C VAL A 118 0.46 22.57 0.16
N ARG A 119 -0.48 22.86 -0.74
CA ARG A 119 -1.10 24.19 -0.86
C ARG A 119 -1.85 24.57 0.42
N LYS A 120 -2.65 23.65 0.97
CA LYS A 120 -3.32 23.87 2.27
C LYS A 120 -2.32 24.09 3.40
N LEU A 121 -1.26 23.29 3.46
CA LEU A 121 -0.21 23.43 4.46
C LEU A 121 0.43 24.82 4.39
N GLN A 122 0.71 25.30 3.18
CA GLN A 122 1.23 26.64 2.93
C GLN A 122 0.25 27.73 3.39
N GLU A 123 -1.04 27.61 3.09
CA GLU A 123 -2.08 28.55 3.54
C GLU A 123 -2.15 28.63 5.08
N ILE A 124 -2.18 27.48 5.75
CA ILE A 124 -2.25 27.45 7.21
C ILE A 124 -1.00 28.06 7.84
N ILE A 125 0.20 27.74 7.32
CA ILE A 125 1.47 28.31 7.82
C ILE A 125 1.56 29.81 7.50
N LYS A 126 0.94 30.28 6.41
CA LYS A 126 0.85 31.70 6.07
C LYS A 126 0.03 32.47 7.10
N GLU A 127 -1.10 31.92 7.52
CA GLU A 127 -1.95 32.50 8.55
C GLU A 127 -1.33 32.38 9.95
N ASN A 128 -0.64 31.27 10.22
CA ASN A 128 -0.09 30.95 11.53
C ASN A 128 1.35 30.39 11.42
N PRO A 129 2.37 31.26 11.32
CA PRO A 129 3.77 30.83 11.30
C PRO A 129 4.12 29.96 12.53
N LEU A 130 4.77 28.81 12.29
CA LEU A 130 5.04 27.83 13.34
C LEU A 130 6.40 28.06 14.00
N GLU A 131 6.45 28.26 15.31
CA GLU A 131 7.72 28.31 16.07
C GLU A 131 8.26 26.90 16.36
N MET A 132 9.45 26.58 15.86
CA MET A 132 10.05 25.25 16.02
C MET A 132 10.62 24.97 17.42
N LYS A 133 10.90 26.00 18.22
CA LYS A 133 11.49 25.84 19.58
C LYS A 133 10.47 25.44 20.66
N ASN A 134 9.18 25.66 20.40
CA ASN A 134 8.14 25.60 21.44
C ASN A 134 7.00 24.61 21.13
N VAL A 135 6.99 24.01 19.94
CA VAL A 135 5.90 23.11 19.54
C VAL A 135 6.48 21.75 19.15
N PRO A 136 6.32 20.71 19.98
CA PRO A 136 6.68 19.37 19.57
C PRO A 136 5.82 18.94 18.36
N LEU A 137 6.43 18.16 17.45
CA LEU A 137 5.85 17.82 16.13
C LEU A 137 4.47 17.16 16.24
N ASP A 138 4.22 16.43 17.33
CA ASP A 138 2.93 15.84 17.70
C ASP A 138 1.82 16.89 17.87
N LYS A 139 2.11 18.02 18.54
CA LYS A 139 1.17 19.13 18.69
C LYS A 139 0.93 19.86 17.39
N ILE A 140 1.93 19.90 16.51
CA ILE A 140 1.75 20.41 15.15
C ILE A 140 0.78 19.45 14.44
N PHE A 141 1.08 18.16 14.35
CA PHE A 141 0.19 17.18 13.71
C PHE A 141 -1.27 17.28 14.20
N ASP A 142 -1.50 17.42 15.51
CA ASP A 142 -2.85 17.56 16.08
C ASP A 142 -3.64 18.75 15.52
N VAL A 143 -2.97 19.83 15.13
CA VAL A 143 -3.59 21.02 14.49
C VAL A 143 -3.92 20.74 13.02
N TYR A 144 -3.05 20.03 12.29
CA TYR A 144 -3.14 19.86 10.83
C TYR A 144 -3.87 18.59 10.38
N LYS A 145 -4.02 17.58 11.25
CA LYS A 145 -4.53 16.24 10.90
C LYS A 145 -5.94 16.20 10.29
N ASN A 146 -6.72 17.27 10.40
CA ASN A 146 -8.06 17.34 9.82
C ASN A 146 -8.10 18.04 8.45
N GLU A 147 -7.03 18.74 8.06
CA GLU A 147 -6.99 19.54 6.82
C GLU A 147 -6.37 18.77 5.64
N VAL A 148 -5.51 17.79 5.93
CA VAL A 148 -4.82 16.96 4.94
C VAL A 148 -5.58 15.67 4.62
N SER A 149 -5.30 15.10 3.44
CA SER A 149 -6.04 13.95 2.92
C SER A 149 -5.77 12.63 3.67
N ILE A 150 -4.58 12.45 4.26
CA ILE A 150 -4.20 11.26 5.04
C ILE A 150 -3.93 11.66 6.49
N LYS A 151 -4.62 11.01 7.42
CA LYS A 151 -4.59 11.32 8.84
C LYS A 151 -3.55 10.49 9.58
N GLU A 152 -2.31 10.63 9.16
CA GLU A 152 -1.19 9.83 9.66
C GLU A 152 0.05 10.72 9.85
N GLU A 153 0.78 10.50 10.94
CA GLU A 153 1.86 11.37 11.42
C GLU A 153 3.06 11.40 10.44
N ASN A 154 3.48 10.24 9.92
CA ASN A 154 4.56 10.16 8.94
C ASN A 154 4.19 10.84 7.62
N TYR A 155 2.92 10.80 7.20
CA TYR A 155 2.49 11.57 6.02
C TYR A 155 2.65 13.08 6.21
N TYR A 156 2.36 13.59 7.41
CA TYR A 156 2.57 15.01 7.70
C TYR A 156 4.05 15.40 7.67
N LEU A 157 4.93 14.55 8.21
CA LEU A 157 6.38 14.76 8.12
C LEU A 157 6.86 14.74 6.66
N TYR A 158 6.34 13.81 5.86
CA TYR A 158 6.59 13.76 4.42
C TYR A 158 6.16 15.06 3.72
N LEU A 159 4.96 15.58 4.01
CA LEU A 159 4.47 16.84 3.44
C LEU A 159 5.36 18.02 3.82
N LEU A 160 5.77 18.14 5.09
CA LEU A 160 6.67 19.21 5.53
C LEU A 160 8.02 19.16 4.81
N GLN A 161 8.62 17.98 4.71
CA GLN A 161 9.91 17.80 4.05
C GLN A 161 9.82 18.12 2.55
N PHE A 162 8.78 17.61 1.89
CA PHE A 162 8.55 17.91 0.48
C PHE A 162 8.28 19.39 0.26
N ALA A 163 7.42 20.02 1.08
CA ALA A 163 7.10 21.44 1.03
C ALA A 163 8.35 22.34 1.23
N LEU A 164 9.26 21.97 2.12
CA LEU A 164 10.56 22.63 2.28
C LEU A 164 11.43 22.49 1.02
N MET A 165 11.49 21.29 0.44
CA MET A 165 12.30 21.00 -0.74
C MET A 165 11.82 21.79 -1.97
N VAL A 166 10.51 21.83 -2.21
CA VAL A 166 9.93 22.66 -3.29
C VAL A 166 9.91 24.15 -2.95
N GLY A 167 10.16 24.48 -1.68
CA GLY A 167 10.18 25.84 -1.15
C GLY A 167 8.81 26.48 -1.01
N ALA A 168 7.75 25.70 -0.84
CA ALA A 168 6.42 26.19 -0.44
C ALA A 168 6.49 26.91 0.90
N ILE A 169 7.35 26.38 1.77
CA ILE A 169 7.65 26.87 3.10
C ILE A 169 9.17 26.96 3.27
N GLN A 170 9.62 27.76 4.22
CA GLN A 170 11.03 27.88 4.56
C GLN A 170 11.22 28.05 6.07
N ILE A 171 12.41 27.72 6.55
CA ILE A 171 12.82 27.98 7.93
C ILE A 171 13.49 29.36 7.97
N VAL A 172 12.93 30.27 8.76
CA VAL A 172 13.52 31.58 9.06
C VAL A 172 14.11 31.54 10.46
N GLU A 173 15.37 31.94 10.57
CA GLU A 173 16.06 32.11 11.85
C GLU A 173 15.97 33.59 12.30
N GLU A 174 15.36 33.82 13.44
CA GLU A 174 15.41 35.08 14.17
C GLU A 174 16.26 34.89 15.44
N LYS A 175 16.84 35.96 16.00
CA LYS A 175 17.90 35.92 17.04
C LYS A 175 17.77 34.82 18.11
N ASN A 176 16.55 34.48 18.54
CA ASN A 176 16.30 33.43 19.52
C ASN A 176 15.25 32.36 19.10
N SER A 177 14.70 32.41 17.88
CA SER A 177 13.62 31.53 17.42
C SER A 177 13.85 31.03 15.99
N ARG A 178 13.38 29.82 15.70
CA ARG A 178 13.28 29.28 14.34
C ARG A 178 11.80 29.18 14.01
N ARG A 179 11.39 29.70 12.86
CA ARG A 179 10.00 29.67 12.41
C ARG A 179 9.88 29.01 11.05
N LEU A 180 8.86 28.19 10.86
CA LEU A 180 8.38 27.82 9.53
C LEU A 180 7.45 28.92 9.05
N VAL A 181 7.75 29.48 7.88
CA VAL A 181 6.94 30.50 7.23
C VAL A 181 6.59 30.04 5.82
N ALA A 182 5.40 30.41 5.37
CA ALA A 182 5.00 30.22 3.98
C ALA A 182 5.81 31.16 3.08
N VAL A 183 6.15 30.67 1.90
CA VAL A 183 6.79 31.46 0.86
C VAL A 183 5.77 31.62 -0.25
N ASP A 184 5.49 32.84 -0.68
CA ASP A 184 4.69 33.09 -1.88
C ASP A 184 5.53 32.70 -3.12
N LYS A 185 5.62 31.38 -3.39
CA LYS A 185 6.38 30.78 -4.49
C LYS A 185 5.47 30.24 -5.58
N GLU A 186 6.05 30.10 -6.77
CA GLU A 186 5.39 29.67 -8.02
C GLU A 186 4.97 28.19 -8.08
N ILE A 187 4.69 27.53 -6.95
CA ILE A 187 4.16 26.15 -6.97
C ILE A 187 2.84 26.10 -7.74
N ASP A 188 2.06 27.18 -7.68
CA ASP A 188 0.84 27.33 -8.46
C ASP A 188 1.06 27.50 -9.97
N ARG A 189 2.30 27.71 -10.42
CA ARG A 189 2.63 27.79 -11.85
C ARG A 189 3.08 26.45 -12.44
N TRP A 190 3.30 25.44 -11.61
CA TRP A 190 3.64 24.11 -12.12
C TRP A 190 2.40 23.43 -12.67
N SER A 191 2.54 22.83 -13.85
CA SER A 191 1.56 21.85 -14.31
C SER A 191 1.58 20.61 -13.41
N GLU A 192 0.45 19.94 -13.30
CA GLU A 192 0.31 18.71 -12.51
C GLU A 192 1.29 17.61 -12.96
N THR A 193 1.58 17.52 -14.26
CA THR A 193 2.62 16.62 -14.79
C THR A 193 4.02 16.96 -14.31
N GLN A 194 4.38 18.25 -14.22
CA GLN A 194 5.65 18.67 -13.62
C GLN A 194 5.70 18.33 -12.14
N TYR A 195 4.58 18.49 -11.45
CA TYR A 195 4.49 18.15 -10.02
C TYR A 195 4.72 16.66 -9.77
N TYR A 196 4.02 15.79 -10.50
CA TYR A 196 4.26 14.34 -10.42
C TYR A 196 5.73 14.00 -10.66
N LYS A 197 6.38 14.62 -11.66
CA LYS A 197 7.80 14.39 -11.92
C LYS A 197 8.68 14.80 -10.73
N ILE A 198 8.49 15.99 -10.18
CA ILE A 198 9.25 16.50 -9.03
C ILE A 198 9.06 15.59 -7.82
N LEU A 199 7.82 15.16 -7.57
CA LEU A 199 7.49 14.29 -6.44
C LEU A 199 8.08 12.88 -6.61
N ILE A 200 8.03 12.31 -7.82
CA ILE A 200 8.67 11.03 -8.14
C ILE A 200 10.18 11.13 -7.94
N ASP A 201 10.82 12.19 -8.45
CA ASP A 201 12.26 12.41 -8.31
C ASP A 201 12.64 12.60 -6.82
N TYR A 202 11.81 13.27 -6.03
CA TYR A 202 11.98 13.40 -4.59
C TYR A 202 11.94 12.05 -3.86
N ILE A 203 10.91 11.24 -4.10
CA ILE A 203 10.77 9.93 -3.48
C ILE A 203 11.96 9.04 -3.87
N ILE A 204 12.34 9.01 -5.16
CA ILE A 204 13.51 8.25 -5.63
C ILE A 204 14.79 8.66 -4.88
N ALA A 205 15.04 9.97 -4.77
CA ALA A 205 16.21 10.48 -4.08
C ALA A 205 16.20 10.14 -2.59
N ASN A 206 15.04 10.21 -1.93
CA ASN A 206 14.91 9.87 -0.52
C ASN A 206 15.14 8.37 -0.28
N THR A 207 14.50 7.51 -1.09
CA THR A 207 14.71 6.05 -1.03
C THR A 207 16.19 5.71 -1.22
N GLU A 208 16.85 6.28 -2.24
CA GLU A 208 18.28 6.05 -2.50
C GLU A 208 19.13 6.46 -1.30
N TYR A 209 18.91 7.67 -0.78
CA TYR A 209 19.67 8.22 0.34
C TYR A 209 19.57 7.30 1.57
N HIS A 210 18.37 6.88 1.92
CA HIS A 210 18.16 6.01 3.09
C HIS A 210 18.73 4.61 2.86
N LEU A 211 18.52 3.99 1.68
CA LEU A 211 19.07 2.66 1.40
C LEU A 211 20.60 2.64 1.42
N LYS A 212 21.27 3.67 0.87
CA LYS A 212 22.75 3.75 0.88
C LYS A 212 23.35 3.82 2.29
N ARG A 213 22.61 4.30 3.28
CA ARG A 213 23.07 4.35 4.67
C ARG A 213 23.10 2.98 5.35
N VAL A 214 22.35 2.03 4.82
CA VAL A 214 22.29 0.65 5.32
C VAL A 214 23.11 -0.27 4.43
N ILE A 215 22.97 -0.13 3.11
CA ILE A 215 23.69 -0.91 2.10
C ILE A 215 24.73 -0.02 1.43
N ASN A 216 25.97 -0.11 1.88
CA ASN A 216 27.09 0.62 1.28
C ASN A 216 27.54 -0.05 -0.03
N SER A 217 26.74 0.11 -1.09
CA SER A 217 26.98 -0.49 -2.41
C SER A 217 26.66 0.50 -3.53
N ASP A 218 27.55 0.60 -4.52
CA ASP A 218 27.35 1.43 -5.72
C ASP A 218 26.16 0.97 -6.59
N VAL A 219 25.71 -0.28 -6.38
CA VAL A 219 24.51 -0.83 -7.03
C VAL A 219 23.26 -0.07 -6.60
N ILE A 220 23.20 0.37 -5.34
CA ILE A 220 22.09 1.17 -4.84
C ILE A 220 22.33 2.60 -5.27
N ASN A 221 21.56 3.07 -6.26
CA ASN A 221 21.62 4.43 -6.79
C ASN A 221 20.25 4.85 -7.36
N ALA A 222 20.12 6.09 -7.83
CA ALA A 222 18.86 6.58 -8.40
C ALA A 222 18.32 5.69 -9.53
N ASP A 223 19.19 5.12 -10.36
CA ASP A 223 18.78 4.26 -11.47
C ASP A 223 18.28 2.91 -10.97
N TYR A 224 18.86 2.36 -9.90
CA TYR A 224 18.31 1.19 -9.20
C TYR A 224 16.89 1.45 -8.73
N VAL A 225 16.65 2.55 -8.02
CA VAL A 225 15.31 2.89 -7.50
C VAL A 225 14.31 3.18 -8.63
N LYS A 226 14.74 3.88 -9.69
CA LYS A 226 13.93 4.08 -10.92
C LYS A 226 13.56 2.76 -11.58
N ASN A 227 14.48 1.80 -11.59
CA ASN A 227 14.25 0.48 -12.16
C ASN A 227 13.27 -0.33 -11.32
N LEU A 228 13.27 -0.18 -9.99
CA LEU A 228 12.20 -0.72 -9.15
C LEU A 228 10.86 -0.13 -9.62
N LEU A 229 10.73 1.20 -9.65
CA LEU A 229 9.46 1.87 -10.00
C LEU A 229 8.91 1.49 -11.38
N LYS A 230 9.77 1.37 -12.40
CA LYS A 230 9.34 1.12 -13.79
C LYS A 230 8.95 -0.33 -14.08
N ASN A 231 9.36 -1.26 -13.24
CA ASN A 231 9.12 -2.68 -13.44
C ASN A 231 8.06 -3.17 -12.46
N LYS A 232 7.24 -4.12 -12.89
CA LYS A 232 6.48 -4.92 -11.93
C LYS A 232 7.47 -5.65 -11.02
N MET A 233 7.17 -5.71 -9.74
CA MET A 233 8.09 -6.23 -8.73
C MET A 233 7.51 -7.44 -8.02
N ILE A 234 8.38 -8.43 -7.80
CA ILE A 234 8.19 -9.51 -6.84
C ILE A 234 9.22 -9.29 -5.74
N PHE A 235 8.79 -9.25 -4.47
CA PHE A 235 9.71 -8.96 -3.36
C PHE A 235 10.91 -9.90 -3.32
N GLU A 236 10.75 -11.18 -3.63
CA GLU A 236 11.86 -12.15 -3.67
C GLU A 236 13.01 -11.71 -4.61
N GLU A 237 12.71 -11.11 -5.75
CA GLU A 237 13.72 -10.63 -6.70
C GLU A 237 14.48 -9.42 -6.15
N VAL A 238 13.77 -8.54 -5.45
CA VAL A 238 14.39 -7.40 -4.77
C VAL A 238 15.20 -7.86 -3.58
N ALA A 239 14.70 -8.82 -2.80
CA ALA A 239 15.42 -9.40 -1.68
C ALA A 239 16.75 -10.02 -2.16
N LYS A 240 16.72 -10.80 -3.24
CA LYS A 240 17.92 -11.33 -3.91
C LYS A 240 18.89 -10.22 -4.32
N SER A 241 18.38 -9.13 -4.86
CA SER A 241 19.19 -7.98 -5.26
C SER A 241 19.84 -7.27 -4.06
N LEU A 242 19.08 -7.00 -2.99
CA LEU A 242 19.58 -6.38 -1.77
C LEU A 242 20.62 -7.26 -1.08
N LEU A 243 20.35 -8.55 -0.91
CA LEU A 243 21.29 -9.50 -0.30
C LEU A 243 22.58 -9.62 -1.12
N LYS A 244 22.49 -9.57 -2.45
CA LYS A 244 23.67 -9.50 -3.32
C LYS A 244 24.43 -8.18 -3.14
N ALA A 245 23.73 -7.06 -2.98
CA ALA A 245 24.35 -5.75 -2.72
C ALA A 245 25.05 -5.70 -1.35
N LEU A 246 24.56 -6.46 -0.37
CA LEU A 246 25.22 -6.72 0.92
C LEU A 246 26.45 -7.65 0.81
N GLY A 247 26.73 -8.20 -0.37
CA GLY A 247 27.89 -9.04 -0.63
C GLY A 247 27.68 -10.54 -0.38
N LEU A 248 26.44 -10.99 -0.14
CA LEU A 248 26.16 -12.41 0.06
C LEU A 248 26.32 -13.19 -1.26
N LYS A 249 26.88 -14.40 -1.16
CA LYS A 249 26.99 -15.33 -2.28
C LYS A 249 25.66 -16.08 -2.48
N LYS A 250 25.45 -16.61 -3.70
CA LYS A 250 24.22 -17.34 -4.08
C LYS A 250 23.73 -18.34 -3.03
N LYS A 251 24.61 -19.21 -2.50
CA LYS A 251 24.26 -20.21 -1.48
C LYS A 251 23.79 -19.59 -0.15
N GLN A 252 24.35 -18.44 0.24
CA GLN A 252 23.95 -17.73 1.46
C GLN A 252 22.59 -17.05 1.27
N ILE A 253 22.33 -16.52 0.07
CA ILE A 253 21.03 -15.96 -0.31
C ILE A 253 19.95 -17.06 -0.31
N GLU A 254 20.23 -18.23 -0.89
CA GLU A 254 19.32 -19.38 -0.89
C GLU A 254 18.96 -19.80 0.54
N LYS A 255 19.96 -19.92 1.42
CA LYS A 255 19.76 -20.18 2.85
C LYS A 255 18.87 -19.13 3.53
N PHE A 256 19.17 -17.86 3.30
CA PHE A 256 18.40 -16.74 3.86
C PHE A 256 16.93 -16.80 3.45
N LEU A 257 16.64 -17.02 2.16
CA LEU A 257 15.27 -17.08 1.64
C LEU A 257 14.49 -18.32 2.12
N MET A 258 15.18 -19.38 2.53
CA MET A 258 14.58 -20.58 3.12
C MET A 258 14.41 -20.47 4.65
N ASN A 259 14.71 -19.31 5.25
CA ASN A 259 14.78 -19.12 6.70
C ASN A 259 15.78 -20.08 7.39
N ASP A 260 16.80 -20.56 6.67
CA ASP A 260 17.94 -21.27 7.23
C ASP A 260 19.06 -20.27 7.55
N PHE A 261 19.09 -19.81 8.79
CA PHE A 261 20.08 -18.83 9.24
C PHE A 261 21.38 -19.47 9.76
N GLU A 262 21.54 -20.80 9.68
CA GLU A 262 22.75 -21.46 10.17
C GLU A 262 23.99 -21.02 9.38
N GLY A 263 24.93 -20.41 10.10
CA GLY A 263 26.20 -19.92 9.53
C GLY A 263 26.10 -18.58 8.81
N LEU A 264 24.97 -17.87 8.91
CA LEU A 264 24.85 -16.48 8.44
C LEU A 264 25.26 -15.50 9.55
N ASN A 265 25.91 -14.41 9.17
CA ASN A 265 26.23 -13.33 10.10
C ASN A 265 24.97 -12.49 10.36
N PHE A 266 24.57 -12.37 11.63
CA PHE A 266 23.42 -11.59 12.06
C PHE A 266 23.46 -10.11 11.61
N SER A 267 24.64 -9.54 11.36
CA SER A 267 24.76 -8.18 10.79
C SER A 267 24.04 -8.05 9.46
N TYR A 268 24.17 -9.04 8.57
CA TYR A 268 23.52 -9.02 7.27
C TYR A 268 22.00 -9.17 7.36
N LEU A 269 21.53 -9.93 8.35
CA LEU A 269 20.10 -10.06 8.64
C LEU A 269 19.52 -8.72 9.07
N ASN A 270 20.19 -8.02 9.99
CA ASN A 270 19.76 -6.72 10.45
C ASN A 270 19.80 -5.66 9.32
N GLU A 271 20.87 -5.63 8.53
CA GLU A 271 20.98 -4.72 7.39
C GLU A 271 19.91 -5.00 6.32
N PHE A 272 19.59 -6.26 6.07
CA PHE A 272 18.50 -6.64 5.16
C PHE A 272 17.14 -6.17 5.68
N ILE A 273 16.82 -6.45 6.95
CA ILE A 273 15.56 -6.03 7.58
C ILE A 273 15.42 -4.50 7.54
N MET A 274 16.50 -3.78 7.86
CA MET A 274 16.51 -2.31 7.75
C MET A 274 16.29 -1.84 6.32
N ALA A 275 16.90 -2.48 5.33
CA ALA A 275 16.70 -2.13 3.92
C ALA A 275 15.26 -2.42 3.43
N GLU A 276 14.64 -3.51 3.89
CA GLU A 276 13.23 -3.81 3.64
C GLU A 276 12.31 -2.75 4.26
N SER A 277 12.54 -2.40 5.53
CA SER A 277 11.81 -1.33 6.21
C SER A 277 11.90 0.00 5.45
N ILE A 278 13.11 0.38 5.00
CA ILE A 278 13.32 1.58 4.18
C ILE A 278 12.55 1.50 2.86
N LEU A 279 12.56 0.36 2.16
CA LEU A 279 11.78 0.21 0.93
C LEU A 279 10.28 0.38 1.20
N ILE A 280 9.76 -0.14 2.30
CA ILE A 280 8.36 0.02 2.65
C ILE A 280 8.03 1.51 2.90
N LYS A 281 8.80 2.15 3.78
CA LYS A 281 8.56 3.50 4.28
C LYS A 281 8.84 4.59 3.25
N GLU A 282 9.95 4.47 2.53
CA GLU A 282 10.47 5.51 1.65
C GLU A 282 10.13 5.29 0.18
N PHE A 283 9.60 4.12 -0.19
CA PHE A 283 9.29 3.79 -1.58
C PHE A 283 7.86 3.27 -1.75
N ILE A 284 7.50 2.16 -1.09
CA ILE A 284 6.20 1.52 -1.30
C ILE A 284 5.06 2.40 -0.84
N ILE A 285 5.06 2.86 0.41
CA ILE A 285 3.99 3.70 0.95
C ILE A 285 3.86 5.02 0.16
N PRO A 286 4.96 5.77 -0.12
CA PRO A 286 4.88 6.97 -0.93
C PRO A 286 4.34 6.73 -2.35
N PHE A 287 4.82 5.70 -3.05
CA PHE A 287 4.36 5.41 -4.43
C PHE A 287 3.02 4.66 -4.51
N SER A 288 2.47 4.15 -3.40
CA SER A 288 1.20 3.42 -3.41
C SER A 288 0.04 4.20 -2.80
N TYR A 289 0.29 4.90 -1.71
CA TYR A 289 -0.74 5.53 -0.92
C TYR A 289 -0.62 7.05 -0.88
N TYR A 290 0.57 7.65 -0.99
CA TYR A 290 0.69 9.11 -1.05
C TYR A 290 0.45 9.60 -2.48
N ILE A 291 1.17 9.02 -3.45
CA ILE A 291 0.85 9.14 -4.87
C ILE A 291 0.65 7.75 -5.47
N PRO A 292 -0.57 7.34 -5.85
CA PRO A 292 -0.85 5.96 -6.20
C PRO A 292 -0.36 5.60 -7.62
N ILE A 293 0.95 5.58 -7.81
CA ILE A 293 1.67 5.23 -9.05
C ILE A 293 1.90 3.72 -9.12
N ILE A 294 2.16 3.07 -8.00
CA ILE A 294 2.21 1.61 -7.88
C ILE A 294 0.97 1.12 -7.13
N GLN A 295 0.64 -0.15 -7.33
CA GLN A 295 -0.40 -0.83 -6.60
C GLN A 295 0.19 -2.09 -5.95
N PRO A 296 0.55 -2.04 -4.66
CA PRO A 296 1.01 -3.21 -3.93
C PRO A 296 -0.13 -4.20 -3.67
N CYS A 297 0.24 -5.47 -3.58
CA CYS A 297 -0.62 -6.54 -3.10
C CYS A 297 0.17 -7.45 -2.15
N TYR A 298 -0.31 -7.58 -0.92
CA TYR A 298 0.09 -8.64 -0.01
C TYR A 298 -0.75 -9.88 -0.34
N LEU A 299 -0.07 -11.01 -0.56
CA LEU A 299 -0.73 -12.25 -0.96
C LEU A 299 -1.36 -13.00 0.21
N ASP A 300 -1.04 -12.60 1.44
CA ASP A 300 -1.68 -13.14 2.62
C ASP A 300 -2.92 -12.32 2.95
N GLY A 301 -4.04 -13.01 3.20
CA GLY A 301 -5.25 -12.41 3.72
C GLY A 301 -5.03 -11.89 5.14
N LEU A 302 -5.72 -10.80 5.44
CA LEU A 302 -5.54 -10.11 6.70
C LEU A 302 -6.45 -10.69 7.79
N LYS A 303 -5.84 -11.10 8.91
CA LYS A 303 -6.57 -11.44 10.14
C LYS A 303 -6.42 -10.33 11.16
N PHE A 304 -7.51 -9.61 11.42
CA PHE A 304 -7.47 -8.44 12.31
C PHE A 304 -7.00 -8.73 13.74
N ASN A 305 -7.26 -9.92 14.30
CA ASN A 305 -6.78 -10.23 15.65
C ASN A 305 -5.25 -10.33 15.69
N GLU A 306 -4.65 -11.02 14.72
CA GLU A 306 -3.20 -11.16 14.60
C GLU A 306 -2.55 -9.80 14.33
N LEU A 307 -3.13 -9.00 13.42
CA LEU A 307 -2.67 -7.64 13.15
C LEU A 307 -2.75 -6.74 14.39
N PHE A 308 -3.85 -6.82 15.16
CA PHE A 308 -4.01 -6.01 16.36
C PHE A 308 -2.96 -6.37 17.40
N ASP A 309 -2.67 -7.66 17.58
CA ASP A 309 -1.61 -8.10 18.50
C ASP A 309 -0.24 -7.55 18.07
N MET A 310 0.08 -7.56 16.76
CA MET A 310 1.32 -6.93 16.24
C MET A 310 1.37 -5.42 16.51
N VAL A 311 0.28 -4.69 16.25
CA VAL A 311 0.20 -3.23 16.49
C VAL A 311 0.36 -2.92 17.98
N ILE A 312 -0.29 -3.71 18.84
CA ILE A 312 -0.21 -3.53 20.30
C ILE A 312 1.22 -3.80 20.78
N GLN A 313 1.86 -4.86 20.28
CA GLN A 313 3.23 -5.19 20.64
C GLN A 313 4.20 -4.08 20.21
N ALA A 314 4.12 -3.61 18.96
CA ALA A 314 4.97 -2.53 18.46
C ALA A 314 4.84 -1.25 19.30
N GLU A 315 3.61 -0.86 19.68
CA GLU A 315 3.40 0.29 20.58
C GLU A 315 3.91 0.04 22.01
N GLU A 316 3.83 -1.19 22.53
CA GLU A 316 4.40 -1.54 23.85
C GLU A 316 5.94 -1.51 23.85
N GLU A 317 6.56 -1.83 22.70
CA GLU A 317 8.00 -1.84 22.49
C GLU A 317 8.56 -0.49 21.99
N ASN A 318 7.69 0.48 21.67
CA ASN A 318 7.99 1.75 21.00
C ASN A 318 8.67 1.58 19.64
N GLU A 319 8.28 0.56 18.90
CA GLU A 319 8.71 0.33 17.53
C GLU A 319 7.75 1.00 16.53
N PRO A 320 8.25 1.44 15.36
CA PRO A 320 7.39 2.01 14.32
C PRO A 320 6.40 0.95 13.79
N VAL A 321 5.11 1.16 14.02
CA VAL A 321 4.05 0.19 13.68
C VAL A 321 4.04 -0.15 12.19
N GLU A 322 4.27 0.85 11.33
CA GLU A 322 4.31 0.66 9.88
C GLU A 322 5.44 -0.29 9.46
N GLU A 323 6.57 -0.28 10.17
CA GLU A 323 7.71 -1.12 9.84
C GLU A 323 7.45 -2.58 10.20
N ILE A 324 6.59 -2.85 11.19
CA ILE A 324 6.22 -4.20 11.62
C ILE A 324 5.12 -4.81 10.76
N ILE A 325 4.03 -4.06 10.51
CA ILE A 325 2.83 -4.65 9.89
C ILE A 325 2.93 -4.78 8.37
N PHE A 326 3.82 -4.02 7.72
CA PHE A 326 3.99 -4.05 6.26
C PHE A 326 5.13 -4.99 5.80
N THR A 327 5.78 -5.71 6.71
CA THR A 327 6.84 -6.70 6.40
C THR A 327 6.33 -7.85 5.54
N SER A 328 7.24 -8.40 4.72
CA SER A 328 7.14 -9.67 4.00
C SER A 328 6.00 -9.82 2.96
N MET A 329 6.38 -10.32 1.78
CA MET A 329 5.49 -10.79 0.69
C MET A 329 4.68 -9.72 -0.06
N LEU A 330 5.39 -8.71 -0.55
CA LEU A 330 4.83 -7.72 -1.45
C LEU A 330 5.08 -8.08 -2.92
N ILE A 331 4.02 -8.10 -3.73
CA ILE A 331 4.16 -7.84 -5.16
C ILE A 331 3.62 -6.44 -5.47
N TYR A 332 4.09 -5.80 -6.53
CA TYR A 332 3.39 -4.64 -7.06
C TYR A 332 3.46 -4.56 -8.57
N ASP A 333 2.43 -3.94 -9.14
CA ASP A 333 2.43 -3.44 -10.50
C ASP A 333 2.40 -1.91 -10.48
N LEU A 334 2.65 -1.28 -11.63
CA LEU A 334 2.20 0.08 -11.85
C LEU A 334 0.68 0.13 -11.77
N SER A 335 0.12 1.14 -11.12
CA SER A 335 -1.28 1.49 -11.25
C SER A 335 -1.57 1.95 -12.69
N ARG A 336 -2.85 2.05 -13.08
CA ARG A 336 -3.20 2.57 -14.42
C ARG A 336 -2.79 4.06 -14.56
N LEU A 337 -2.93 4.83 -13.49
CA LEU A 337 -2.42 6.20 -13.41
C LEU A 337 -0.89 6.22 -13.55
N GLY A 338 -0.19 5.31 -12.87
CA GLY A 338 1.26 5.18 -12.94
C GLY A 338 1.78 4.86 -14.34
N ASP A 339 1.13 3.94 -15.08
CA ASP A 339 1.45 3.69 -16.49
C ASP A 339 1.38 4.98 -17.33
N THR A 340 0.33 5.77 -17.09
CA THR A 340 0.05 7.01 -17.82
C THR A 340 1.09 8.09 -17.48
N ILE A 341 1.37 8.31 -16.19
CA ILE A 341 2.36 9.30 -15.72
C ILE A 341 3.77 8.95 -16.20
N LEU A 342 4.17 7.68 -16.07
CA LEU A 342 5.53 7.23 -16.43
C LEU A 342 5.70 6.97 -17.93
N ARG A 343 4.61 7.06 -18.71
CA ARG A 343 4.57 6.71 -20.15
C ARG A 343 5.15 5.32 -20.42
N SER A 344 4.87 4.38 -19.52
CA SER A 344 5.37 3.01 -19.64
C SER A 344 4.57 2.29 -20.73
N PRO A 345 5.20 1.52 -21.64
CA PRO A 345 4.45 0.68 -22.57
C PRO A 345 3.57 -0.27 -21.76
N ARG A 346 2.33 -0.51 -22.20
CA ARG A 346 1.39 -1.45 -21.53
C ARG A 346 2.04 -2.82 -21.41
N ARG A 347 2.58 -3.13 -20.23
CA ARG A 347 3.12 -4.44 -19.88
C ARG A 347 2.01 -5.27 -19.24
N VAL A 348 2.09 -6.60 -19.38
CA VAL A 348 1.23 -7.52 -18.66
C VAL A 348 1.49 -7.36 -17.16
N LYS A 349 0.47 -6.90 -16.43
CA LYS A 349 0.50 -6.72 -14.97
C LYS A 349 0.21 -8.05 -14.28
N TYR A 350 0.82 -8.31 -13.13
CA TYR A 350 0.47 -9.49 -12.33
C TYR A 350 -0.98 -9.43 -11.86
N GLN A 351 -1.45 -8.24 -11.49
CA GLN A 351 -2.76 -8.02 -10.89
C GLN A 351 -3.88 -7.80 -11.91
N ASP A 352 -3.62 -7.83 -13.22
CA ASP A 352 -4.65 -7.74 -14.27
C ASP A 352 -5.28 -9.12 -14.53
N VAL A 353 -5.84 -9.69 -13.47
CA VAL A 353 -6.47 -11.02 -13.42
C VAL A 353 -7.90 -11.05 -13.95
N PHE A 354 -8.47 -9.87 -14.22
CA PHE A 354 -9.84 -9.72 -14.67
C PHE A 354 -9.90 -9.61 -16.18
N ASP A 355 -10.13 -10.74 -16.85
CA ASP A 355 -10.40 -10.80 -18.30
C ASP A 355 -11.77 -10.18 -18.66
N LYS A 356 -12.67 -10.08 -17.68
CA LYS A 356 -14.03 -9.54 -17.79
C LYS A 356 -14.27 -8.47 -16.72
N LYS A 357 -15.51 -7.95 -16.68
CA LYS A 357 -15.98 -7.08 -15.59
C LYS A 357 -15.80 -7.80 -14.25
N VAL A 358 -15.35 -7.09 -13.22
CA VAL A 358 -15.20 -7.68 -11.88
C VAL A 358 -16.55 -8.11 -11.33
N ASP A 359 -16.64 -9.35 -10.85
CA ASP A 359 -17.78 -9.85 -10.07
C ASP A 359 -17.37 -9.93 -8.59
N VAL A 360 -17.75 -8.90 -7.83
CA VAL A 360 -17.41 -8.81 -6.41
C VAL A 360 -18.21 -9.80 -5.56
N GLN A 361 -19.43 -10.15 -5.99
CA GLN A 361 -20.27 -11.13 -5.27
C GLN A 361 -19.67 -12.52 -5.35
N GLU A 362 -19.15 -12.91 -6.52
CA GLU A 362 -18.45 -14.18 -6.70
C GLU A 362 -17.22 -14.28 -5.79
N ILE A 363 -16.36 -13.25 -5.77
CA ILE A 363 -15.16 -13.21 -4.91
C ILE A 363 -15.54 -13.36 -3.43
N ILE A 364 -16.56 -12.65 -2.97
CA ILE A 364 -17.01 -12.72 -1.57
C ILE A 364 -17.62 -14.08 -1.25
N SER A 365 -18.40 -14.66 -2.17
CA SER A 365 -18.96 -16.00 -2.00
C SER A 365 -17.86 -17.05 -1.89
N MET A 366 -16.84 -16.99 -2.76
CA MET A 366 -15.65 -17.85 -2.70
C MET A 366 -14.92 -17.70 -1.36
N ARG A 367 -14.66 -16.46 -0.93
CA ARG A 367 -14.03 -16.17 0.36
C ARG A 367 -14.79 -16.79 1.53
N LYS A 368 -16.12 -16.66 1.53
CA LYS A 368 -16.99 -17.22 2.56
C LYS A 368 -16.92 -18.76 2.57
N GLN A 369 -17.02 -19.39 1.41
CA GLN A 369 -16.90 -20.85 1.28
C GLN A 369 -15.55 -21.37 1.80
N ILE A 370 -14.44 -20.69 1.50
CA ILE A 370 -13.11 -21.05 1.99
C ILE A 370 -13.03 -20.91 3.52
N THR A 371 -13.63 -19.85 4.07
CA THR A 371 -13.59 -19.57 5.52
C THR A 371 -14.46 -20.54 6.32
N GLU A 372 -15.60 -20.95 5.77
CA GLU A 372 -16.57 -21.86 6.43
C GLU A 372 -16.17 -23.34 6.32
N ASN A 373 -15.17 -23.69 5.50
CA ASN A 373 -14.83 -25.06 5.18
C ASN A 373 -13.33 -25.37 5.43
N PRO A 374 -12.97 -25.96 6.59
CA PRO A 374 -11.58 -26.19 6.98
C PRO A 374 -10.75 -27.00 5.97
N GLU A 375 -11.38 -27.94 5.25
CA GLU A 375 -10.72 -28.75 4.21
C GLU A 375 -10.32 -27.92 2.98
N PHE A 376 -11.09 -26.88 2.63
CA PHE A 376 -10.73 -25.96 1.55
C PHE A 376 -9.59 -25.03 1.95
N PHE A 377 -9.54 -24.61 3.22
CA PHE A 377 -8.43 -23.81 3.75
C PHE A 377 -7.10 -24.60 3.67
N ASP A 378 -7.11 -25.88 4.07
CA ASP A 378 -5.94 -26.75 3.95
C ASP A 378 -5.60 -27.07 2.49
N PHE A 379 -6.59 -27.21 1.61
CA PHE A 379 -6.37 -27.36 0.17
C PHE A 379 -5.66 -26.12 -0.39
N TRP A 380 -6.21 -24.91 -0.26
CA TRP A 380 -5.58 -23.69 -0.81
C TRP A 380 -4.21 -23.37 -0.20
N LYS A 381 -4.01 -23.71 1.08
CA LYS A 381 -2.72 -23.53 1.76
C LYS A 381 -1.65 -24.53 1.32
N ASN A 382 -2.05 -25.74 0.92
CA ASN A 382 -1.14 -26.85 0.60
C ASN A 382 -1.20 -27.33 -0.85
N ILE A 383 -1.99 -26.66 -1.70
CA ILE A 383 -2.20 -27.09 -3.09
C ILE A 383 -0.86 -27.10 -3.83
N LYS A 384 -0.50 -28.26 -4.36
CA LYS A 384 0.69 -28.37 -5.21
C LYS A 384 0.35 -27.83 -6.60
N ILE A 385 1.35 -27.37 -7.34
CA ILE A 385 1.19 -26.89 -8.74
C ILE A 385 0.28 -27.80 -9.54
N ASN A 386 0.56 -29.10 -9.50
CA ASN A 386 -0.12 -30.10 -10.30
C ASN A 386 -1.60 -30.21 -9.89
N ASP A 387 -1.91 -30.10 -8.60
CA ASP A 387 -3.27 -30.17 -8.07
C ASP A 387 -4.08 -28.92 -8.46
N LEU A 388 -3.43 -27.74 -8.52
CA LEU A 388 -4.02 -26.49 -9.02
C LEU A 388 -4.22 -26.53 -10.54
N GLU A 389 -3.24 -27.03 -11.29
CA GLU A 389 -3.35 -27.22 -12.75
C GLU A 389 -4.48 -28.20 -13.09
N ASP A 390 -4.64 -29.27 -12.32
CA ASP A 390 -5.70 -30.25 -12.50
C ASP A 390 -7.06 -29.71 -12.06
N LEU A 391 -7.13 -28.87 -11.02
CA LEU A 391 -8.33 -28.11 -10.65
C LEU A 391 -8.73 -27.10 -11.74
N LEU A 392 -7.76 -26.37 -12.30
CA LEU A 392 -8.00 -25.44 -13.40
C LEU A 392 -8.47 -26.18 -14.66
N LYS A 393 -7.90 -27.35 -14.96
CA LYS A 393 -8.40 -28.23 -16.03
C LYS A 393 -9.80 -28.74 -15.73
N SER A 394 -10.12 -29.17 -14.51
CA SER A 394 -11.45 -29.67 -14.17
C SER A 394 -12.50 -28.56 -14.25
N LEU A 395 -12.17 -27.35 -13.79
CA LEU A 395 -13.00 -26.16 -13.94
C LEU A 395 -13.15 -25.77 -15.40
N GLU A 396 -12.09 -25.82 -16.23
CA GLU A 396 -12.19 -25.64 -17.68
C GLU A 396 -13.07 -26.70 -18.35
N GLU A 397 -13.04 -27.95 -17.87
CA GLU A 397 -13.87 -29.04 -18.38
C GLU A 397 -15.34 -28.91 -17.96
N GLU A 398 -15.62 -28.45 -16.75
CA GLU A 398 -16.97 -28.07 -16.31
C GLU A 398 -17.46 -26.86 -17.10
N TYR A 399 -16.63 -25.83 -17.31
CA TYR A 399 -16.95 -24.68 -18.14
C TYR A 399 -17.20 -25.08 -19.61
N LYS A 400 -16.45 -26.05 -20.15
CA LYS A 400 -16.69 -26.63 -21.49
C LYS A 400 -17.96 -27.48 -21.55
N LYS A 401 -18.40 -28.05 -20.42
CA LYS A 401 -19.72 -28.72 -20.33
C LYS A 401 -20.85 -27.71 -20.27
N GLU A 402 -20.65 -26.56 -19.63
CA GLU A 402 -21.61 -25.45 -19.60
C GLU A 402 -21.65 -24.66 -20.94
N GLU A 403 -20.51 -24.44 -21.60
CA GLU A 403 -20.40 -23.82 -22.93
C GLU A 403 -21.03 -24.67 -24.05
N LYS A 404 -21.30 -25.96 -23.82
CA LYS A 404 -22.09 -26.76 -24.77
C LYS A 404 -23.58 -26.39 -24.77
N ASN A 405 -24.05 -25.59 -23.81
CA ASN A 405 -25.45 -25.20 -23.71
C ASN A 405 -25.75 -23.76 -24.16
N GLU A 406 -24.77 -22.88 -24.38
CA GLU A 406 -25.02 -21.52 -24.89
C GLU A 406 -23.92 -21.01 -25.85
N GLU A 407 -24.32 -20.54 -27.04
CA GLU A 407 -23.42 -20.03 -28.08
C GLU A 407 -22.94 -18.58 -27.82
N LYS A 408 -21.62 -18.38 -27.60
CA LYS A 408 -20.70 -17.29 -28.07
C LYS A 408 -19.57 -16.98 -27.05
N PRO A 409 -18.48 -16.26 -27.44
CA PRO A 409 -17.46 -16.53 -28.45
C PRO A 409 -16.10 -16.90 -27.82
N LYS A 410 -15.23 -17.53 -28.62
CA LYS A 410 -13.91 -18.11 -28.26
C LYS A 410 -13.04 -17.24 -27.32
N LYS A 411 -12.81 -17.74 -26.10
CA LYS A 411 -11.77 -17.28 -25.15
C LYS A 411 -10.36 -17.59 -25.69
N LYS A 412 -9.43 -16.65 -25.55
CA LYS A 412 -7.99 -16.92 -25.52
C LYS A 412 -7.55 -16.82 -24.06
N PHE A 413 -7.17 -17.95 -23.46
CA PHE A 413 -6.63 -18.02 -22.11
C PHE A 413 -5.22 -17.43 -22.10
N HIS A 414 -5.01 -16.36 -21.32
CA HIS A 414 -3.65 -15.90 -20.98
C HIS A 414 -3.22 -16.59 -19.69
N LYS A 415 -2.28 -17.54 -19.81
CA LYS A 415 -1.69 -18.37 -18.73
C LYS A 415 -1.01 -17.59 -17.59
N GLU A 416 -0.95 -16.26 -17.65
CA GLU A 416 -0.11 -15.45 -16.76
C GLU A 416 -0.88 -14.74 -15.62
N GLY A 417 -2.21 -14.85 -15.59
CA GLY A 417 -3.06 -14.13 -14.62
C GLY A 417 -3.63 -14.98 -13.47
N ASN A 418 -3.64 -16.30 -13.56
CA ASN A 418 -4.26 -17.15 -12.54
C ASN A 418 -3.20 -17.89 -11.74
N VAL A 419 -2.89 -17.33 -10.57
CA VAL A 419 -1.94 -17.84 -9.58
C VAL A 419 -0.50 -17.83 -10.10
N ILE A 420 0.46 -17.83 -9.16
CA ILE A 420 1.90 -18.12 -9.31
C ILE A 420 2.82 -16.92 -9.07
N HIS A 421 3.36 -16.86 -7.85
CA HIS A 421 4.81 -16.77 -7.64
C HIS A 421 5.23 -17.60 -6.41
N LEU A 422 5.18 -18.92 -6.54
CA LEU A 422 5.99 -19.85 -5.73
C LEU A 422 6.87 -20.77 -6.60
N PHE A 423 6.96 -20.51 -7.91
CA PHE A 423 7.59 -21.45 -8.86
C PHE A 423 8.72 -20.80 -9.67
N LYS A 424 9.93 -20.89 -9.12
CA LYS A 424 11.12 -21.28 -9.87
C LYS A 424 11.93 -22.28 -9.03
N LYS A 425 11.75 -23.57 -9.31
CA LYS A 425 12.73 -24.61 -8.98
C LYS A 425 13.68 -24.71 -10.18
N ASP A 426 14.95 -24.43 -9.95
CA ASP A 426 16.04 -25.12 -10.67
C ASP A 426 16.65 -26.13 -9.71
#